data_AF-A0A1A0JYJ6-F1
#
_entry.id   AF-A0A1A0JYJ6-F1
#
_cell.length_a   1.000
_cell.length_b   1.000
_cell.length_c   1.000
_cell.angle_alpha   90.00
_cell.angle_beta   90.00
_cell.angle_gamma   90.00
#
_symmetry.space_group_name_H-M   'P 1'
#
loop_
_entity.id
_entity.type
_entity.pdbx_description
1 polymer ?
#
loop_
_entity_poly.entity_id
_entity_poly.type
_entity_poly.pdbx_seq_one_letter_code
_entity_poly.pdbx_strand_id
1 'polypeptide(L)'
;MNEPHSPPVQRRPVWQQRLLERIQDLSDDRARLLREGYDTPPGAGELAMLAWRTQLLQLAADRSEIEARAHAIGIPPAEIAAARAAGSRGRRADLNPEPGADAVREHVMGWVASDVWQIQYMAAIDITHRMRAVTDAPRFEPEPWMVAQFERNLSALWIRAGNVADAIGLTVAESAGMWARTSSDWQRILGATTHTYDNEAIEERWRVYARPGIETSVVRDATAITLRLDAALSEQPVRIPTPHAIKTAAAEAFLSHPSASSVADPITDTIDRALPEADHTRWDTPTPTGTPQHPGPDLDRGAQL
;
A
#
# COMPACT_ATOMS: atom_id res chain seq x y z
N MET A 1 -17.91 15.33 -45.40
CA MET A 1 -17.91 14.03 -44.69
C MET A 1 -16.72 14.10 -43.76
N ASN A 2 -16.94 14.52 -42.51
CA ASN A 2 -15.86 14.77 -41.55
C ASN A 2 -15.55 13.46 -40.84
N GLU A 3 -14.38 12.89 -41.07
CA GLU A 3 -13.89 11.78 -40.26
C GLU A 3 -13.70 12.26 -38.81
N PRO A 4 -14.25 11.55 -37.81
CA PRO A 4 -13.98 11.87 -36.42
C PRO A 4 -12.50 11.55 -36.14
N HIS A 5 -11.70 12.58 -35.96
CA HIS A 5 -10.35 12.45 -35.40
C HIS A 5 -10.47 11.79 -34.02
N SER A 6 -10.14 10.51 -33.94
CA SER A 6 -9.92 9.88 -32.64
C SER A 6 -8.82 10.66 -31.91
N PRO A 7 -9.01 11.05 -30.65
CA PRO A 7 -7.97 11.74 -29.92
C PRO A 7 -6.73 10.84 -29.86
N PRO A 8 -5.51 11.41 -29.99
CA PRO A 8 -4.30 10.62 -29.84
C PRO A 8 -4.34 9.96 -28.46
N VAL A 9 -4.24 8.63 -28.44
CA VAL A 9 -4.12 7.86 -27.20
C VAL A 9 -2.89 8.41 -26.48
N GLN A 10 -3.09 9.17 -25.40
CA GLN A 10 -1.96 9.68 -24.62
C GLN A 10 -1.19 8.47 -24.09
N ARG A 11 0.01 8.26 -24.65
CA ARG A 11 0.88 7.18 -24.22
C ARG A 11 1.31 7.46 -22.79
N ARG A 12 0.84 6.62 -21.87
CA ARG A 12 1.14 6.67 -20.45
C ARG A 12 2.67 6.54 -20.22
N PRO A 13 3.24 7.24 -19.22
CA PRO A 13 4.63 7.01 -18.82
C PRO A 13 4.88 5.55 -18.45
N VAL A 14 6.04 5.01 -18.86
CA VAL A 14 6.40 3.60 -18.70
C VAL A 14 6.28 3.14 -17.24
N TRP A 15 6.70 3.97 -16.28
CA TRP A 15 6.64 3.60 -14.86
C TRP A 15 5.20 3.38 -14.34
N GLN A 16 4.21 4.10 -14.88
CA GLN A 16 2.80 3.88 -14.50
C GLN A 16 2.27 2.58 -15.12
N GLN A 17 2.74 2.24 -16.33
CA GLN A 17 2.45 0.96 -16.96
C GLN A 17 3.06 -0.19 -16.13
N ARG A 18 4.33 -0.07 -15.70
CA ARG A 18 4.99 -1.04 -14.80
C ARG A 18 4.23 -1.21 -13.47
N LEU A 19 3.58 -0.16 -12.97
CA LEU A 19 2.77 -0.26 -11.76
C LEU A 19 1.53 -1.14 -11.97
N LEU A 20 0.83 -0.98 -13.11
CA LEU A 20 -0.29 -1.85 -13.48
C LEU A 20 0.16 -3.30 -13.72
N GLU A 21 1.29 -3.48 -14.38
CA GLU A 21 1.90 -4.80 -14.60
C GLU A 21 2.19 -5.49 -13.26
N ARG A 22 2.69 -4.75 -12.26
CA ARG A 22 2.90 -5.30 -10.92
C ARG A 22 1.60 -5.73 -10.22
N ILE A 23 0.51 -4.99 -10.40
CA ILE A 23 -0.82 -5.38 -9.88
C ILE A 23 -1.28 -6.68 -10.55
N GLN A 24 -1.07 -6.78 -11.86
CA GLN A 24 -1.38 -7.97 -12.64
C GLN A 24 -0.55 -9.17 -12.17
N ASP A 25 0.76 -9.02 -12.02
CA ASP A 25 1.67 -10.07 -11.57
C ASP A 25 1.35 -10.57 -10.15
N LEU A 26 1.12 -9.67 -9.19
CA LEU A 26 0.70 -10.06 -7.83
C LEU A 26 -0.65 -10.79 -7.83
N SER A 27 -1.56 -10.41 -8.72
CA SER A 27 -2.85 -11.08 -8.88
C SER A 27 -2.70 -12.47 -9.51
N ASP A 28 -1.80 -12.63 -10.48
CA ASP A 28 -1.44 -13.93 -11.06
C ASP A 28 -0.77 -14.85 -10.03
N ASP A 29 0.23 -14.34 -9.30
CA ASP A 29 0.96 -15.11 -8.29
C ASP A 29 0.00 -15.62 -7.20
N ARG A 30 -0.95 -14.79 -6.75
CA ARG A 30 -2.00 -15.22 -5.82
C ARG A 30 -2.93 -16.27 -6.43
N ALA A 31 -3.39 -16.06 -7.67
CA ALA A 31 -4.27 -17.01 -8.36
C ALA A 31 -3.59 -18.37 -8.59
N ARG A 32 -2.29 -18.35 -8.91
CA ARG A 32 -1.45 -19.55 -9.03
C ARG A 32 -1.34 -20.28 -7.70
N LEU A 33 -0.99 -19.57 -6.63
CA LEU A 33 -0.88 -20.16 -5.29
C LEU A 33 -2.20 -20.76 -4.77
N LEU A 34 -3.35 -20.18 -5.14
CA LEU A 34 -4.67 -20.74 -4.84
C LEU A 34 -4.97 -22.02 -5.64
N ARG A 35 -4.51 -22.11 -6.89
CA ARG A 35 -4.69 -23.31 -7.74
C ARG A 35 -3.77 -24.45 -7.33
N GLU A 36 -2.53 -24.13 -6.98
CA GLU A 36 -1.52 -25.11 -6.53
C GLU A 36 -1.88 -25.66 -5.14
N GLY A 37 -2.43 -24.82 -4.25
CA GLY A 37 -2.72 -25.22 -2.89
C GLY A 37 -1.45 -25.30 -2.04
N TYR A 38 -1.43 -26.20 -1.06
CA TYR A 38 -0.27 -26.45 -0.21
C TYR A 38 0.06 -27.94 -0.23
N ASP A 39 1.35 -28.26 -0.31
CA ASP A 39 1.82 -29.64 -0.21
C ASP A 39 1.68 -30.13 1.24
N THR A 40 1.34 -31.42 1.39
CA THR A 40 1.18 -32.07 2.70
C THR A 40 2.22 -33.18 2.87
N PRO A 41 3.48 -32.84 3.20
CA PRO A 41 4.46 -33.85 3.60
C PRO A 41 3.96 -34.60 4.85
N PRO A 42 4.27 -35.90 4.99
CA PRO A 42 3.92 -36.68 6.18
C PRO A 42 4.41 -35.97 7.45
N GLY A 43 3.51 -35.66 8.38
CA GLY A 43 3.83 -35.05 9.67
C GLY A 43 4.02 -33.51 9.67
N ALA A 44 3.91 -32.82 8.53
CA ALA A 44 4.12 -31.36 8.44
C ALA A 44 2.92 -30.58 7.87
N GLY A 45 1.74 -31.21 7.75
CA GLY A 45 0.59 -30.62 7.07
C GLY A 45 0.08 -29.29 7.66
N GLU A 46 0.08 -29.16 8.99
CA GLU A 46 -0.37 -27.91 9.65
C GLU A 46 0.58 -26.74 9.40
N LEU A 47 1.89 -26.99 9.43
CA LEU A 47 2.90 -25.96 9.17
C LEU A 47 2.85 -25.52 7.71
N ALA A 48 2.72 -26.46 6.78
CA ALA A 48 2.58 -26.15 5.35
C ALA A 48 1.33 -25.34 5.05
N MET A 49 0.20 -25.69 5.69
CA MET A 49 -1.04 -24.92 5.58
C MET A 49 -0.89 -23.50 6.13
N LEU A 50 -0.22 -23.33 7.27
CA LEU A 50 0.02 -22.01 7.86
C LEU A 50 0.93 -21.14 6.99
N ALA A 51 1.99 -21.72 6.43
CA ALA A 51 2.90 -21.03 5.51
C ALA A 51 2.15 -20.56 4.25
N TRP A 52 1.35 -21.43 3.64
CA TRP A 52 0.52 -21.10 2.47
C TRP A 52 -0.48 -19.99 2.77
N ARG A 53 -1.19 -20.04 3.91
CA ARG A 53 -2.12 -18.98 4.33
C ARG A 53 -1.41 -17.65 4.54
N THR A 54 -0.26 -17.67 5.20
CA THR A 54 0.58 -16.48 5.42
C THR A 54 1.01 -15.87 4.09
N GLN A 55 1.47 -16.69 3.14
CA GLN A 55 1.87 -16.21 1.82
C GLN A 55 0.70 -15.62 1.04
N LEU A 56 -0.50 -16.22 1.12
CA LEU A 56 -1.70 -15.64 0.52
C LEU A 56 -2.03 -14.28 1.14
N LEU A 57 -1.98 -14.14 2.47
CA LEU A 57 -2.23 -12.87 3.14
C LEU A 57 -1.22 -11.81 2.71
N GLN A 58 0.07 -12.17 2.63
CA GLN A 58 1.12 -11.27 2.16
C GLN A 58 0.86 -10.78 0.73
N LEU A 59 0.56 -11.68 -0.21
CA LEU A 59 0.26 -11.30 -1.60
C LEU A 59 -0.98 -10.40 -1.71
N ALA A 60 -2.00 -10.60 -0.87
CA ALA A 60 -3.15 -9.71 -0.82
C ALA A 60 -2.78 -8.32 -0.27
N ALA A 61 -1.99 -8.26 0.79
CA ALA A 61 -1.52 -7.00 1.38
C ALA A 61 -0.68 -6.22 0.37
N ASP A 62 0.31 -6.88 -0.26
CA ASP A 62 1.18 -6.27 -1.27
C ASP A 62 0.37 -5.72 -2.45
N ARG A 63 -0.62 -6.48 -2.94
CA ARG A 63 -1.48 -6.01 -4.03
C ARG A 63 -2.30 -4.79 -3.60
N SER A 64 -2.95 -4.84 -2.43
CA SER A 64 -3.76 -3.73 -1.93
C SER A 64 -2.94 -2.45 -1.76
N GLU A 65 -1.69 -2.56 -1.30
CA GLU A 65 -0.77 -1.42 -1.19
C GLU A 65 -0.44 -0.82 -2.57
N ILE A 66 -0.12 -1.66 -3.56
CA ILE A 66 0.18 -1.21 -4.92
C ILE A 66 -1.06 -0.61 -5.60
N GLU A 67 -2.26 -1.17 -5.38
CA GLU A 67 -3.52 -0.60 -5.88
C GLU A 67 -3.83 0.76 -5.24
N ALA A 68 -3.61 0.91 -3.92
CA ALA A 68 -3.76 2.18 -3.23
C ALA A 68 -2.78 3.23 -3.77
N ARG A 69 -1.52 2.84 -4.02
CA ARG A 69 -0.53 3.68 -4.69
C ARG A 69 -1.01 4.11 -6.09
N ALA A 70 -1.47 3.17 -6.92
CA ALA A 70 -1.95 3.44 -8.26
C ALA A 70 -3.12 4.44 -8.26
N HIS A 71 -4.06 4.27 -7.33
CA HIS A 71 -5.17 5.20 -7.14
C HIS A 71 -4.68 6.60 -6.71
N ALA A 72 -3.77 6.65 -5.74
CA ALA A 72 -3.23 7.90 -5.21
C ALA A 72 -2.49 8.73 -6.26
N ILE A 73 -1.77 8.10 -7.19
CA ILE A 73 -1.11 8.81 -8.31
C ILE A 73 -2.05 9.14 -9.47
N GLY A 74 -3.29 8.61 -9.47
CA GLY A 74 -4.35 8.99 -10.41
C GLY A 74 -4.59 8.05 -11.56
N ILE A 75 -4.14 6.80 -11.44
CA ILE A 75 -4.54 5.76 -12.38
C ILE A 75 -6.05 5.50 -12.21
N PRO A 76 -6.84 5.51 -13.31
CA PRO A 76 -8.28 5.28 -13.22
C PRO A 76 -8.62 3.92 -12.57
N PRO A 77 -9.64 3.84 -11.70
CA PRO A 77 -10.05 2.60 -11.05
C PRO A 77 -10.38 1.46 -12.03
N ALA A 78 -10.93 1.80 -13.20
CA ALA A 78 -11.25 0.83 -14.25
C ALA A 78 -10.01 0.09 -14.76
N GLU A 79 -8.87 0.78 -14.86
CA GLU A 79 -7.63 0.19 -15.34
C GLU A 79 -6.95 -0.66 -14.26
N ILE A 80 -6.99 -0.21 -13.00
CA ILE A 80 -6.54 -1.00 -11.85
C ILE A 80 -7.34 -2.31 -11.78
N ALA A 81 -8.67 -2.21 -11.92
CA ALA A 81 -9.55 -3.38 -11.96
C ALA A 81 -9.26 -4.29 -13.16
N ALA A 82 -8.96 -3.72 -14.33
CA ALA A 82 -8.59 -4.49 -15.52
C ALA A 82 -7.28 -5.28 -15.32
N ALA A 83 -6.25 -4.65 -14.75
CA ALA A 83 -4.97 -5.30 -14.44
C ALA A 83 -5.15 -6.44 -13.42
N ARG A 84 -5.87 -6.18 -12.32
CA ARG A 84 -6.23 -7.20 -11.33
C ARG A 84 -7.01 -8.37 -11.96
N ALA A 85 -7.99 -8.07 -12.81
CA ALA A 85 -8.80 -9.09 -13.48
C ALA A 85 -8.00 -9.88 -14.54
N ALA A 86 -7.00 -9.27 -15.19
CA ALA A 86 -6.10 -9.96 -16.09
C ALA A 86 -5.22 -10.97 -15.33
N GLY A 87 -4.59 -10.54 -14.24
CA GLY A 87 -3.75 -11.40 -13.41
C GLY A 87 -4.52 -12.53 -12.74
N SER A 88 -5.71 -12.23 -12.18
CA SER A 88 -6.58 -13.25 -11.57
C SER A 88 -7.00 -14.35 -12.56
N ARG A 89 -6.97 -14.08 -13.87
CA ARG A 89 -7.24 -15.05 -14.94
C ARG A 89 -6.01 -15.85 -15.37
N GLY A 90 -4.88 -15.72 -14.69
CA GLY A 90 -3.65 -16.43 -15.03
C GLY A 90 -2.81 -15.74 -16.11
N ARG A 91 -3.05 -14.46 -16.40
CA ARG A 91 -2.28 -13.71 -17.40
C ARG A 91 -1.24 -12.88 -16.70
N ARG A 92 0.03 -13.24 -16.86
CA ARG A 92 1.15 -12.41 -16.42
C ARG A 92 1.32 -11.19 -17.32
N ALA A 93 1.85 -10.10 -16.77
CA ALA A 93 2.24 -8.97 -17.61
C ALA A 93 3.32 -9.42 -18.61
N ASP A 94 3.28 -8.89 -19.83
CA ASP A 94 4.40 -9.08 -20.75
C ASP A 94 5.55 -8.19 -20.27
N LEU A 95 6.57 -8.82 -19.70
CA LEU A 95 7.75 -8.11 -19.21
C LEU A 95 8.71 -7.76 -20.33
N ASN A 96 8.48 -8.23 -21.56
CA ASN A 96 9.36 -7.95 -22.67
C ASN A 96 9.33 -6.45 -22.99
N PRO A 97 10.47 -5.76 -22.89
CA PRO A 97 10.55 -4.38 -23.35
C PRO A 97 10.19 -4.33 -24.84
N GLU A 98 9.48 -3.28 -25.25
CA GLU A 98 9.23 -3.03 -26.67
C GLU A 98 10.57 -3.07 -27.44
N PRO A 99 10.62 -3.65 -28.66
CA PRO A 99 11.85 -3.69 -29.44
C PRO A 99 12.47 -2.29 -29.60
N GLY A 100 13.68 -2.10 -29.06
CA GLY A 100 14.39 -0.82 -29.07
C GLY A 100 14.26 0.02 -27.79
N ALA A 101 13.49 -0.42 -26.79
CA ALA A 101 13.47 0.20 -25.48
C ALA A 101 14.69 -0.22 -24.63
N ASP A 102 15.29 0.75 -23.93
CA ASP A 102 16.34 0.49 -22.95
C ASP A 102 15.73 -0.08 -21.67
N ALA A 103 15.69 -1.41 -21.58
CA ALA A 103 15.11 -2.15 -20.48
C ALA A 103 15.71 -1.79 -19.11
N VAL A 104 17.02 -1.48 -19.09
CA VAL A 104 17.72 -1.06 -17.86
C VAL A 104 17.20 0.30 -17.43
N ARG A 105 17.10 1.24 -18.38
CA ARG A 105 16.56 2.58 -18.10
C ARG A 105 15.12 2.54 -17.62
N GLU A 106 14.25 1.72 -18.23
CA GLU A 106 12.87 1.56 -17.78
C GLU A 106 12.78 0.99 -16.36
N HIS A 107 13.60 -0.02 -16.05
CA HIS A 107 13.64 -0.61 -14.72
C HIS A 107 14.08 0.41 -13.67
N VAL A 108 15.14 1.16 -13.97
CA VAL A 108 15.69 2.21 -13.11
C VAL A 108 14.70 3.38 -12.94
N MET A 109 13.94 3.74 -13.99
CA MET A 109 12.84 4.71 -13.89
C MET A 109 11.76 4.26 -12.91
N GLY A 110 11.47 2.95 -12.88
CA GLY A 110 10.59 2.34 -11.88
C GLY A 110 11.07 2.55 -10.44
N TRP A 111 12.39 2.48 -10.21
CA TRP A 111 12.98 2.78 -8.90
C TRP A 111 12.82 4.23 -8.50
N VAL A 112 13.08 5.18 -9.41
CA VAL A 112 12.85 6.62 -9.15
C VAL A 112 11.39 6.87 -8.78
N ALA A 113 10.44 6.32 -9.54
CA ALA A 113 9.02 6.46 -9.23
C ALA A 113 8.65 5.85 -7.87
N SER A 114 9.32 4.75 -7.47
CA SER A 114 9.12 4.11 -6.16
C SER A 114 9.65 4.95 -5.01
N ASP A 115 10.86 5.50 -5.14
CA ASP A 115 11.46 6.37 -4.14
C ASP A 115 10.65 7.65 -3.96
N VAL A 116 10.25 8.28 -5.07
CA VAL A 116 9.41 9.49 -5.04
C VAL A 116 8.05 9.21 -4.41
N TRP A 117 7.43 8.06 -4.69
CA TRP A 117 6.22 7.64 -4.00
C TRP A 117 6.45 7.49 -2.49
N GLN A 118 7.52 6.80 -2.10
CA GLN A 118 7.83 6.56 -0.69
C GLN A 118 8.08 7.86 0.08
N ILE A 119 8.76 8.84 -0.53
CA ILE A 119 8.98 10.16 0.07
C ILE A 119 7.65 10.87 0.32
N GLN A 120 6.74 10.88 -0.67
CA GLN A 120 5.42 11.50 -0.53
C GLN A 120 4.56 10.80 0.52
N TYR A 121 4.61 9.47 0.55
CA TYR A 121 3.90 8.66 1.52
C TYR A 121 4.42 8.92 2.94
N MET A 122 5.74 8.95 3.14
CA MET A 122 6.36 9.32 4.41
C MET A 122 5.95 10.73 4.83
N ALA A 123 5.96 11.71 3.93
CA ALA A 123 5.50 13.06 4.23
C ALA A 123 4.02 13.09 4.66
N ALA A 124 3.15 12.35 3.97
CA ALA A 124 1.74 12.23 4.33
C ALA A 124 1.55 11.61 5.73
N ILE A 125 2.29 10.55 6.05
CA ILE A 125 2.28 9.91 7.38
C ILE A 125 2.76 10.88 8.47
N ASP A 126 3.87 11.60 8.24
CA ASP A 126 4.44 12.56 9.20
C ASP A 126 3.46 13.71 9.51
N ILE A 127 2.81 14.29 8.49
CA ILE A 127 1.80 15.32 8.68
C ILE A 127 0.60 14.78 9.46
N THR A 128 0.08 13.61 9.07
CA THR A 128 -1.08 12.99 9.73
C THR A 128 -0.79 12.68 11.20
N HIS A 129 0.38 12.12 11.46
CA HIS A 129 0.86 11.80 12.80
C HIS A 129 0.93 13.08 13.67
N ARG A 130 1.54 14.16 13.16
CA ARG A 130 1.64 15.44 13.89
C ARG A 130 0.27 16.08 14.15
N MET A 131 -0.63 16.07 13.17
CA MET A 131 -1.96 16.69 13.30
C MET A 131 -2.86 15.93 14.29
N ARG A 132 -2.77 14.59 14.31
CA ARG A 132 -3.48 13.76 15.28
C ARG A 132 -2.94 13.94 16.69
N ALA A 133 -1.63 14.09 16.87
CA ALA A 133 -1.02 14.39 18.18
C ALA A 133 -1.45 15.73 18.78
N VAL A 134 -1.89 16.69 17.94
CA VAL A 134 -2.44 17.98 18.39
C VAL A 134 -3.92 17.87 18.77
N THR A 135 -4.67 17.00 18.10
CA THR A 135 -6.14 16.89 18.25
C THR A 135 -6.54 15.87 19.32
N ASP A 136 -5.85 14.73 19.37
CA ASP A 136 -6.01 13.73 20.40
C ASP A 136 -5.02 14.01 21.53
N ALA A 137 -5.46 13.92 22.78
CA ALA A 137 -4.58 14.11 23.94
C ALA A 137 -3.27 13.32 23.72
N PRO A 138 -2.10 13.98 23.74
CA PRO A 138 -0.86 13.37 23.26
C PRO A 138 -0.56 12.12 24.08
N ARG A 139 -0.68 10.95 23.44
CA ARG A 139 -0.43 9.68 24.11
C ARG A 139 1.06 9.52 24.40
N PHE A 140 1.94 9.92 23.47
CA PHE A 140 3.40 9.94 23.63
C PHE A 140 4.04 10.95 22.66
N GLU A 141 5.03 11.72 23.11
CA GLU A 141 5.89 12.53 22.24
C GLU A 141 6.99 11.62 21.63
N PRO A 142 7.25 11.67 20.31
CA PRO A 142 8.30 10.85 19.72
C PRO A 142 9.68 11.22 20.26
N GLU A 143 10.50 10.20 20.54
CA GLU A 143 11.89 10.41 20.92
C GLU A 143 12.64 11.23 19.85
N PRO A 144 13.44 12.25 20.23
CA PRO A 144 14.11 13.13 19.27
C PRO A 144 14.98 12.41 18.25
N TRP A 145 15.60 11.28 18.64
CA TRP A 145 16.43 10.49 17.74
C TRP A 145 15.63 9.78 16.64
N MET A 146 14.38 9.39 16.91
CA MET A 146 13.49 8.78 15.91
C MET A 146 13.08 9.79 14.86
N VAL A 147 12.74 11.01 15.29
CA VAL A 147 12.43 12.14 14.38
C VAL A 147 13.63 12.41 13.48
N ALA A 148 14.84 12.50 14.05
CA ALA A 148 16.06 12.70 13.27
C ALA A 148 16.34 11.55 12.28
N GLN A 149 16.07 10.29 12.67
CA GLN A 149 16.25 9.15 11.76
C GLN A 149 15.21 9.14 10.64
N PHE A 150 13.97 9.52 10.92
CA PHE A 150 12.92 9.67 9.92
C PHE A 150 13.34 10.68 8.84
N GLU A 151 13.85 11.85 9.25
CA GLU A 151 14.33 12.87 8.31
C GLU A 151 15.56 12.41 7.51
N ARG A 152 16.48 11.65 8.13
CA ARG A 152 17.61 11.02 7.43
C ARG A 152 17.14 10.05 6.35
N ASN A 153 16.20 9.16 6.67
CA ASN A 153 15.64 8.21 5.73
C ASN A 153 14.98 8.91 4.54
N LEU A 154 14.20 9.96 4.81
CA LEU A 154 13.52 10.74 3.78
C LEU A 154 14.52 11.48 2.87
N SER A 155 15.58 12.03 3.45
CA SER A 155 16.67 12.68 2.71
C SER A 155 17.47 11.68 1.86
N ALA A 156 17.76 10.50 2.39
CA ALA A 156 18.48 9.45 1.68
C ALA A 156 17.71 9.00 0.42
N LEU A 157 16.40 8.76 0.56
CA LEU A 157 15.53 8.43 -0.58
C LEU A 157 15.52 9.54 -1.63
N TRP A 158 15.44 10.80 -1.20
CA TRP A 158 15.44 11.95 -2.11
C TRP A 158 16.76 12.08 -2.88
N ILE A 159 17.90 11.92 -2.20
CA ILE A 159 19.23 11.94 -2.83
C ILE A 159 19.35 10.81 -3.84
N ARG A 160 18.96 9.58 -3.47
CA ARG A 160 19.00 8.44 -4.39
C ARG A 160 18.13 8.69 -5.61
N ALA A 161 16.87 9.09 -5.42
CA ALA A 161 15.95 9.37 -6.51
C ALA A 161 16.48 10.45 -7.46
N GLY A 162 17.06 11.53 -6.90
CA GLY A 162 17.66 12.62 -7.69
C GLY A 162 18.87 12.16 -8.49
N ASN A 163 19.82 11.47 -7.85
CA ASN A 163 21.02 10.95 -8.52
C ASN A 163 20.68 9.98 -9.65
N VAL A 164 19.70 9.10 -9.41
CA VAL A 164 19.26 8.13 -10.41
C VAL A 164 18.50 8.80 -11.55
N ALA A 165 17.63 9.77 -11.25
CA ALA A 165 16.93 10.55 -12.26
C ALA A 165 17.89 11.34 -13.15
N ASP A 166 18.91 11.96 -12.57
CA ASP A 166 19.96 12.67 -13.31
C ASP A 166 20.77 11.69 -14.16
N ALA A 167 21.17 10.52 -13.62
CA ALA A 167 21.95 9.52 -14.34
C ALA A 167 21.23 8.96 -15.59
N ILE A 168 19.92 8.74 -15.52
CA ILE A 168 19.12 8.25 -16.67
C ILE A 168 18.60 9.34 -17.60
N GLY A 169 18.93 10.61 -17.32
CA GLY A 169 18.40 11.76 -18.04
C GLY A 169 16.88 11.80 -18.04
N LEU A 170 16.26 11.65 -16.86
CA LEU A 170 14.80 11.62 -16.73
C LEU A 170 14.19 12.90 -17.29
N THR A 171 13.23 12.76 -18.21
CA THR A 171 12.58 13.90 -18.86
C THR A 171 11.30 14.33 -18.15
N VAL A 172 10.85 15.56 -18.40
CA VAL A 172 9.60 16.12 -17.83
C VAL A 172 8.37 15.29 -18.23
N ALA A 173 8.37 14.72 -19.44
CA ALA A 173 7.27 13.88 -19.93
C ALA A 173 7.22 12.54 -19.18
N GLU A 174 8.38 11.93 -18.91
CA GLU A 174 8.46 10.67 -18.17
C GLU A 174 8.15 10.85 -16.69
N SER A 175 8.55 12.00 -16.14
CA SER A 175 8.30 12.35 -14.74
C SER A 175 6.84 12.79 -14.49
N ALA A 176 6.00 12.84 -15.53
CA ALA A 176 4.61 13.23 -15.40
C ALA A 176 3.87 12.30 -14.44
N GLY A 177 3.26 12.87 -13.40
CA GLY A 177 2.52 12.14 -12.37
C GLY A 177 3.38 11.38 -11.36
N MET A 178 4.71 11.45 -11.40
CA MET A 178 5.57 10.77 -10.41
C MET A 178 5.41 11.37 -9.00
N TRP A 179 5.17 12.68 -8.94
CA TRP A 179 4.86 13.38 -7.69
C TRP A 179 3.62 14.26 -7.84
N ALA A 180 2.93 14.47 -6.72
CA ALA A 180 1.81 15.37 -6.56
C ALA A 180 2.24 16.81 -6.87
N ARG A 181 1.47 17.48 -7.73
CA ARG A 181 1.71 18.87 -8.13
C ARG A 181 0.58 19.80 -7.69
N THR A 182 -0.60 19.24 -7.46
CA THR A 182 -1.79 19.98 -7.08
C THR A 182 -2.26 19.56 -5.69
N SER A 183 -3.04 20.42 -5.04
CA SER A 183 -3.72 20.07 -3.78
C SER A 183 -4.62 18.85 -3.94
N SER A 184 -5.23 18.65 -5.10
CA SER A 184 -6.06 17.47 -5.38
C SER A 184 -5.26 16.17 -5.47
N ASP A 185 -4.01 16.22 -5.96
CA ASP A 185 -3.11 15.06 -5.96
C ASP A 185 -2.75 14.68 -4.52
N TRP A 186 -2.38 15.70 -3.73
CA TRP A 186 -2.08 15.51 -2.31
C TRP A 186 -3.28 14.99 -1.51
N GLN A 187 -4.49 15.48 -1.79
CA GLN A 187 -5.71 14.96 -1.17
C GLN A 187 -5.95 13.49 -1.50
N ARG A 188 -5.60 13.02 -2.70
CA ARG A 188 -5.70 11.59 -3.05
C ARG A 188 -4.66 10.75 -2.32
N ILE A 189 -3.42 11.25 -2.18
CA ILE A 189 -2.38 10.60 -1.38
C ILE A 189 -2.80 10.54 0.09
N LEU A 190 -3.23 11.68 0.66
CA LEU A 190 -3.72 11.78 2.03
C LEU A 190 -4.97 10.93 2.24
N GLY A 191 -5.89 10.83 1.28
CA GLY A 191 -7.05 9.95 1.35
C GLY A 191 -6.61 8.48 1.45
N ALA A 192 -5.68 8.06 0.59
CA ALA A 192 -5.16 6.69 0.58
C ALA A 192 -4.37 6.34 1.85
N THR A 193 -3.76 7.32 2.54
CA THR A 193 -3.01 7.10 3.79
C THR A 193 -3.87 7.28 5.04
N THR A 194 -4.62 8.37 5.15
CA THR A 194 -5.27 8.78 6.41
C THR A 194 -6.60 8.07 6.67
N HIS A 195 -7.36 7.73 5.64
CA HIS A 195 -8.67 7.09 5.80
C HIS A 195 -8.53 5.57 5.97
N THR A 196 -7.40 5.01 5.54
CA THR A 196 -7.14 3.57 5.63
C THR A 196 -6.61 3.17 7.01
N TYR A 197 -6.07 4.11 7.79
CA TYR A 197 -5.35 3.80 9.03
C TYR A 197 -5.90 4.54 10.24
N ASP A 198 -6.16 3.77 11.30
CA ASP A 198 -6.38 4.30 12.64
C ASP A 198 -5.10 4.93 13.23
N ASN A 199 -5.21 5.50 14.42
CA ASN A 199 -4.10 6.22 15.06
C ASN A 199 -2.91 5.32 15.39
N GLU A 200 -3.17 4.07 15.80
CA GLU A 200 -2.12 3.12 16.15
C GLU A 200 -1.37 2.66 14.90
N ALA A 201 -2.09 2.41 13.82
CA ALA A 201 -1.56 2.05 12.51
C ALA A 201 -0.74 3.18 11.85
N ILE A 202 -1.07 4.44 12.12
CA ILE A 202 -0.25 5.60 11.71
C ILE A 202 1.03 5.67 12.54
N GLU A 203 0.94 5.53 13.87
CA GLU A 203 2.09 5.53 14.78
C GLU A 203 3.08 4.41 14.44
N GLU A 204 2.57 3.18 14.26
CA GLU A 204 3.39 2.04 13.89
C GLU A 204 4.15 2.28 12.58
N ARG A 205 3.45 2.78 11.54
CA ARG A 205 4.06 3.11 10.25
C ARG A 205 5.11 4.20 10.37
N TRP A 206 4.82 5.26 11.14
CA TRP A 206 5.78 6.32 11.38
C TRP A 206 7.06 5.76 12.02
N ARG A 207 6.94 4.89 13.03
CA ARG A 207 8.08 4.19 13.66
C ARG A 207 8.83 3.28 12.70
N VAL A 208 8.12 2.56 11.82
CA VAL A 208 8.76 1.74 10.77
C VAL A 208 9.62 2.62 9.87
N TYR A 209 9.12 3.79 9.46
CA TYR A 209 9.88 4.75 8.66
C TYR A 209 10.98 5.49 9.42
N ALA A 210 10.98 5.45 10.74
CA ALA A 210 12.07 5.94 11.58
C ALA A 210 13.17 4.88 11.82
N ARG A 211 13.09 3.69 11.22
CA ARG A 211 14.12 2.64 11.39
C ARG A 211 15.38 2.92 10.55
N PRO A 212 16.60 2.72 11.08
CA PRO A 212 17.84 2.93 10.33
C PRO A 212 18.03 2.02 9.10
N GLY A 213 17.32 0.88 9.03
CA GLY A 213 17.46 -0.08 7.93
C GLY A 213 17.15 0.51 6.55
N ILE A 214 16.30 1.54 6.47
CA ILE A 214 15.96 2.22 5.22
C ILE A 214 17.18 2.96 4.67
N GLU A 215 17.79 3.85 5.46
CA GLU A 215 19.02 4.55 5.08
C GLU A 215 20.14 3.59 4.65
N THR A 216 20.39 2.55 5.45
CA THR A 216 21.42 1.54 5.13
C THR A 216 21.15 0.86 3.78
N SER A 217 19.91 0.47 3.50
CA SER A 217 19.56 -0.13 2.20
C SER A 217 19.73 0.87 1.07
N VAL A 218 19.27 2.11 1.26
CA VAL A 218 19.33 3.16 0.25
C VAL A 218 20.78 3.49 -0.15
N VAL A 219 21.66 3.63 0.83
CA VAL A 219 23.10 3.88 0.60
C VAL A 219 23.76 2.71 -0.12
N ARG A 220 23.46 1.48 0.28
CA ARG A 220 23.99 0.28 -0.36
C ARG A 220 23.57 0.20 -1.83
N ASP A 221 22.29 0.43 -2.10
CA ASP A 221 21.74 0.35 -3.45
C ASP A 221 22.26 1.50 -4.33
N ALA A 222 22.32 2.73 -3.79
CA ALA A 222 22.87 3.89 -4.51
C ALA A 222 24.31 3.63 -4.96
N THR A 223 25.14 3.04 -4.10
CA THR A 223 26.54 2.67 -4.43
C THR A 223 26.60 1.62 -5.53
N ALA A 224 25.69 0.64 -5.54
CA ALA A 224 25.64 -0.37 -6.59
C ALA A 224 25.18 0.20 -7.95
N ILE A 225 24.34 1.23 -7.92
CA ILE A 225 23.77 1.86 -9.11
C ILE A 225 24.75 2.83 -9.77
N THR A 226 25.43 3.67 -8.98
CA THR A 226 26.43 4.62 -9.49
C THR A 226 27.60 3.92 -10.17
N LEU A 227 27.91 2.68 -9.79
CA LEU A 227 28.93 1.86 -10.46
C LEU A 227 28.48 1.30 -11.82
N ARG A 228 27.19 1.36 -12.17
CA ARG A 228 26.60 0.71 -13.35
C ARG A 228 26.07 1.67 -14.41
N LEU A 229 25.84 2.93 -14.05
CA LEU A 229 25.28 3.94 -14.96
C LEU A 229 26.34 4.94 -15.36
N ASP A 230 26.59 5.04 -16.67
CA ASP A 230 27.28 6.20 -17.23
C ASP A 230 26.29 7.38 -17.21
N ALA A 231 26.68 8.48 -16.56
CA ALA A 231 25.80 9.62 -16.38
C ALA A 231 25.42 10.24 -17.74
N ALA A 232 24.13 10.17 -18.10
CA ALA A 232 23.61 10.88 -19.25
C ALA A 232 23.52 12.37 -18.93
N LEU A 233 24.14 13.22 -19.76
CA LEU A 233 23.95 14.67 -19.66
C LEU A 233 22.58 15.03 -20.25
N SER A 234 21.62 15.37 -19.38
CA SER A 234 20.34 15.93 -19.81
C SER A 234 20.42 17.46 -19.88
N GLU A 235 19.96 18.04 -20.98
CA GLU A 235 19.90 19.50 -21.17
C GLU A 235 18.86 20.17 -20.25
N GLN A 236 17.87 19.41 -19.77
CA GLN A 236 16.83 19.89 -18.85
C GLN A 236 16.60 18.86 -17.73
N PRO A 237 17.40 18.91 -16.65
CA PRO A 237 17.27 17.95 -15.57
C PRO A 237 15.94 18.14 -14.84
N VAL A 238 15.22 17.04 -14.67
CA VAL A 238 14.03 17.00 -13.83
C VAL A 238 14.41 17.22 -12.38
N ARG A 239 13.82 18.23 -11.74
CA ARG A 239 14.02 18.50 -10.31
C ARG A 239 12.93 17.86 -9.48
N ILE A 240 13.26 16.78 -8.78
CA ILE A 240 12.40 16.18 -7.77
C ILE A 240 12.25 17.17 -6.61
N PRO A 241 11.01 17.50 -6.18
CA PRO A 241 10.80 18.44 -5.08
C PRO A 241 11.55 18.03 -3.81
N THR A 242 12.05 19.02 -3.07
CA THR A 242 12.80 18.74 -1.84
C THR A 242 11.89 18.12 -0.77
N PRO A 243 12.44 17.30 0.14
CA PRO A 243 11.77 16.85 1.36
C PRO A 243 10.89 17.89 2.04
N HIS A 244 11.44 19.09 2.24
CA HIS A 244 10.76 20.20 2.86
C HIS A 244 9.58 20.68 2.02
N ALA A 245 9.76 20.90 0.71
CA ALA A 245 8.68 21.33 -0.18
C ALA A 245 7.53 20.31 -0.24
N ILE A 246 7.86 19.01 -0.26
CA ILE A 246 6.88 17.92 -0.22
C ILE A 246 6.08 17.96 1.07
N LYS A 247 6.74 18.07 2.23
CA LYS A 247 6.04 18.16 3.53
C LYS A 247 5.17 19.41 3.64
N THR A 248 5.65 20.55 3.17
CA THR A 248 4.88 21.80 3.17
C THR A 248 3.63 21.67 2.31
N ALA A 249 3.75 21.17 1.08
CA ALA A 249 2.61 20.95 0.20
C ALA A 249 1.59 19.94 0.77
N ALA A 250 2.07 18.87 1.41
CA ALA A 250 1.23 17.90 2.10
C ALA A 250 0.47 18.54 3.29
N ALA A 251 1.15 19.37 4.08
CA ALA A 251 0.54 20.10 5.20
C ALA A 251 -0.53 21.09 4.73
N GLU A 252 -0.22 21.87 3.69
CA GLU A 252 -1.17 22.81 3.08
C GLU A 252 -2.42 22.08 2.55
N ALA A 253 -2.24 20.95 1.87
CA ALA A 253 -3.34 20.14 1.36
C ALA A 253 -4.19 19.52 2.48
N PHE A 254 -3.55 19.08 3.57
CA PHE A 254 -4.24 18.56 4.75
C PHE A 254 -5.10 19.64 5.41
N LEU A 255 -4.55 20.84 5.63
CA LEU A 255 -5.27 21.96 6.24
C LEU A 255 -6.37 22.54 5.34
N SER A 256 -6.17 22.50 4.03
CA SER A 256 -7.15 22.98 3.04
C SER A 256 -8.33 22.02 2.87
N HIS A 257 -8.25 20.82 3.43
CA HIS A 257 -9.37 19.90 3.49
C HIS A 257 -9.98 20.00 4.90
N PRO A 258 -10.95 20.90 5.14
CA PRO A 258 -11.70 20.83 6.38
C PRO A 258 -12.33 19.45 6.40
N SER A 259 -11.92 18.62 7.35
CA SER A 259 -12.62 17.38 7.67
C SER A 259 -14.10 17.72 7.68
N ALA A 260 -14.86 17.10 6.79
CA ALA A 260 -16.29 16.97 6.98
C ALA A 260 -16.45 16.13 8.25
N SER A 261 -16.29 16.76 9.40
CA SER A 261 -16.75 16.26 10.68
C SER A 261 -18.21 15.87 10.45
N SER A 262 -18.53 14.58 10.64
CA SER A 262 -19.84 13.98 10.43
C SER A 262 -20.24 13.70 8.97
N VAL A 263 -19.57 12.74 8.32
CA VAL A 263 -20.25 11.90 7.33
C VAL A 263 -20.20 10.47 7.88
N ALA A 264 -21.40 9.96 8.18
CA ALA A 264 -21.64 8.62 8.66
C ALA A 264 -20.83 7.58 7.88
N ASP A 265 -20.25 6.62 8.62
CA ASP A 265 -19.66 5.41 8.04
C ASP A 265 -20.62 4.80 7.01
N PRO A 266 -20.27 4.77 5.71
CA PRO A 266 -21.10 4.10 4.72
C PRO A 266 -21.14 2.58 4.99
N ILE A 267 -20.19 2.04 5.76
CA ILE A 267 -20.20 0.63 6.18
C ILE A 267 -21.25 0.41 7.29
N THR A 268 -21.35 1.32 8.26
CA THR A 268 -22.36 1.26 9.33
C THR A 268 -23.77 1.50 8.77
N ASP A 269 -23.92 2.42 7.82
CA ASP A 269 -25.18 2.69 7.11
C ASP A 269 -25.58 1.56 6.11
N THR A 270 -24.62 0.74 5.66
CA THR A 270 -24.91 -0.47 4.86
C THR A 270 -25.29 -1.65 5.75
N ILE A 271 -24.71 -1.76 6.95
CA ILE A 271 -25.06 -2.79 7.94
C ILE A 271 -26.45 -2.52 8.53
N ASP A 272 -26.77 -1.27 8.89
CA ASP A 272 -28.11 -0.89 9.38
C ASP A 272 -29.19 -1.04 8.30
N ARG A 273 -28.85 -0.85 7.02
CA ARG A 273 -29.79 -1.02 5.90
C ARG A 273 -29.94 -2.48 5.44
N ALA A 274 -29.02 -3.37 5.81
CA ALA A 274 -29.05 -4.80 5.48
C ALA A 274 -29.76 -5.67 6.54
N LEU A 275 -30.03 -5.11 7.72
CA LEU A 275 -30.83 -5.75 8.75
C LEU A 275 -32.30 -5.32 8.59
N PRO A 276 -33.23 -6.21 8.24
CA PRO A 276 -34.64 -5.89 8.42
C PRO A 276 -34.88 -5.60 9.90
N GLU A 277 -35.63 -4.53 10.22
CA GLU A 277 -36.08 -4.21 11.58
C GLU A 277 -36.73 -5.48 12.18
N ALA A 278 -35.94 -6.19 12.99
CA ALA A 278 -36.39 -7.36 13.68
C ALA A 278 -37.27 -6.86 14.83
N ASP A 279 -38.58 -7.01 14.65
CA ASP A 279 -39.61 -6.84 15.66
C ASP A 279 -39.16 -7.55 16.96
N HIS A 280 -38.67 -6.78 17.94
CA HIS A 280 -38.08 -7.27 19.19
C HIS A 280 -39.14 -7.85 20.16
N THR A 281 -40.31 -8.24 19.68
CA THR A 281 -41.47 -8.55 20.50
C THR A 281 -41.90 -10.02 20.46
N ARG A 282 -41.06 -10.94 19.97
CA ARG A 282 -41.42 -12.37 19.99
C ARG A 282 -40.25 -13.34 20.16
N TRP A 283 -39.86 -13.55 21.41
CA TRP A 283 -39.12 -14.75 21.82
C TRP A 283 -40.10 -15.83 22.26
N ASP A 284 -40.65 -16.59 21.31
CA ASP A 284 -41.31 -17.87 21.61
C ASP A 284 -40.27 -18.99 21.39
N THR A 285 -39.49 -19.31 22.43
CA THR A 285 -38.65 -20.51 22.45
C THR A 285 -39.50 -21.70 22.92
N PRO A 286 -39.62 -22.80 22.15
CA PRO A 286 -40.18 -24.03 22.69
C PRO A 286 -39.17 -24.66 23.66
N THR A 287 -39.59 -24.84 24.90
CA THR A 287 -38.81 -25.49 25.98
C THR A 287 -38.47 -26.93 25.62
N PRO A 288 -37.17 -27.34 25.58
CA PRO A 288 -36.81 -28.75 25.52
C PRO A 288 -37.05 -29.40 26.88
N THR A 289 -37.94 -30.38 26.93
CA THR A 289 -38.16 -31.24 28.11
C THR A 289 -37.15 -32.38 28.09
N GLY A 290 -36.09 -32.27 28.89
CA GLY A 290 -35.10 -33.34 29.05
C GLY A 290 -34.08 -32.99 30.13
N THR A 291 -34.28 -33.54 31.32
CA THR A 291 -33.42 -33.33 32.50
C THR A 291 -32.04 -33.96 32.29
N PRO A 292 -30.92 -33.27 32.56
CA PRO A 292 -29.59 -33.88 32.54
C PRO A 292 -29.37 -34.71 33.83
N GLN A 293 -29.07 -36.00 33.70
CA GLN A 293 -28.58 -36.82 34.82
C GLN A 293 -27.06 -36.61 34.99
N HIS A 294 -26.67 -36.12 36.16
CA HIS A 294 -25.30 -36.04 36.65
C HIS A 294 -24.94 -37.35 37.39
N PRO A 295 -23.82 -38.03 37.07
CA PRO A 295 -23.27 -39.04 37.97
C PRO A 295 -22.31 -38.38 38.96
N GLY A 296 -22.68 -38.40 40.24
CA GLY A 296 -21.81 -38.07 41.37
C GLY A 296 -20.99 -39.29 41.84
N PRO A 297 -19.86 -39.08 42.53
CA PRO A 297 -19.00 -40.16 43.01
C PRO A 297 -19.50 -40.69 44.35
N ASP A 298 -19.53 -42.01 44.52
CA ASP A 298 -19.79 -42.65 45.81
C ASP A 298 -18.53 -43.36 46.31
N LEU A 299 -18.08 -42.96 47.49
CA LEU A 299 -16.97 -43.56 48.22
C LEU A 299 -17.54 -44.36 49.39
N ASP A 300 -17.23 -45.66 49.35
CA ASP A 300 -16.70 -46.43 50.49
C ASP A 300 -17.70 -47.12 51.46
N ARG A 301 -17.82 -48.47 51.37
CA ARG A 301 -17.35 -49.46 52.39
C ARG A 301 -18.09 -50.81 52.35
N GLY A 302 -17.31 -51.90 52.34
CA GLY A 302 -17.39 -52.92 53.40
C GLY A 302 -17.93 -54.33 53.08
N ALA A 303 -16.99 -55.27 52.86
CA ALA A 303 -16.94 -56.67 53.34
C ALA A 303 -18.07 -57.69 53.02
N GLN A 304 -17.71 -58.84 52.40
CA GLN A 304 -17.59 -60.17 53.06
C GLN A 304 -17.41 -61.32 52.05
N LEU A 305 -16.70 -62.37 52.55
CA LEU A 305 -16.37 -63.70 52.02
C LEU A 305 -15.13 -63.85 51.13
#